data_AF-A0A662RH68-F1
#
_entry.id   AF-A0A662RH68-F1
#
_cell.length_a   1.000
_cell.length_b   1.000
_cell.length_c   1.000
_cell.angle_alpha   90.00
_cell.angle_beta   90.00
_cell.angle_gamma   90.00
#
_symmetry.space_group_name_H-M   'P 1'
#
loop_
_entity.id
_entity.type
_entity.pdbx_description
1 polymer ?
#
loop_
_entity_poly.entity_id
_entity_poly.type
_entity_poly.pdbx_seq_one_letter_code
_entity_poly.pdbx_strand_id
1 'polypeptide(L)'
;MTDISDITILCGVDKDCNPESVGEMRIKAGEIVGIVGPTGSGKSTLISDIEQLACGDTPSRRKILINGEEPDQTLRRDTKKKRIAQLSQNMRFLADMNVLDFLRMHAKSRGKNSDT
;
A
#
# COMPACT_ATOMS: atom_id res chain seq x y z
N MET A 1 -19.40 -3.83 7.58
CA MET A 1 -18.10 -3.70 6.91
C MET A 1 -17.30 -2.72 7.75
N THR A 2 -16.21 -3.15 8.40
CA THR A 2 -15.52 -2.35 9.44
C THR A 2 -14.69 -1.24 8.79
N ASP A 3 -14.76 -0.03 9.35
CA ASP A 3 -13.91 1.09 8.97
C ASP A 3 -12.46 0.84 9.43
N ILE A 4 -11.50 1.42 8.70
CA ILE A 4 -10.08 1.38 9.09
C ILE A 4 -9.85 2.51 10.08
N SER A 5 -9.55 2.17 11.34
CA SER A 5 -9.17 3.13 12.38
C SER A 5 -7.69 3.47 12.33
N ASP A 6 -6.86 2.49 12.00
CA ASP A 6 -5.41 2.64 11.93
C ASP A 6 -4.75 1.55 11.08
N ILE A 7 -3.56 1.87 10.59
CA ILE A 7 -2.62 0.95 9.96
C ILE A 7 -1.36 0.93 10.83
N THR A 8 -0.92 -0.26 11.23
CA THR A 8 0.33 -0.44 11.97
C THR A 8 1.36 -1.13 11.07
N ILE A 9 2.54 -0.54 10.97
CA ILE A 9 3.70 -1.04 10.25
C ILE A 9 4.66 -1.60 11.30
N LEU A 10 4.78 -2.92 11.35
CA LEU A 10 5.79 -3.58 12.17
C LEU A 10 7.10 -3.64 11.37
N CYS A 11 8.18 -3.31 12.05
CA CYS A 11 9.50 -3.29 11.44
C CYS A 11 9.95 -4.66 10.98
N GLY A 12 10.88 -4.67 10.05
CA GLY A 12 11.53 -5.88 9.61
C GLY A 12 13.03 -5.69 9.60
N VAL A 13 13.62 -5.82 8.42
CA VAL A 13 15.06 -5.72 8.20
C VAL A 13 15.39 -4.69 7.12
N ASP A 14 16.60 -4.14 7.22
CA ASP A 14 17.19 -3.32 6.16
C ASP A 14 17.74 -4.18 5.01
N LYS A 15 18.37 -3.52 4.03
CA LYS A 15 18.98 -4.17 2.86
C LYS A 15 20.13 -5.13 3.21
N ASP A 16 20.74 -4.95 4.37
CA ASP A 16 21.89 -5.71 4.88
C ASP A 16 21.44 -6.78 5.90
N CYS A 17 20.12 -7.02 5.99
CA CYS A 17 19.46 -7.95 6.92
C CYS A 17 19.59 -7.59 8.41
N ASN A 18 19.95 -6.35 8.74
CA ASN A 18 19.93 -5.88 10.13
C ASN A 18 18.51 -5.48 10.53
N PRO A 19 18.12 -5.69 11.80
CA PRO A 19 16.85 -5.17 12.31
C PRO A 19 16.77 -3.65 12.13
N GLU A 20 15.62 -3.16 11.68
CA GLU A 20 15.40 -1.71 11.60
C GLU A 20 15.40 -1.09 13.00
N SER A 21 15.86 0.17 13.09
CA SER A 21 15.97 0.89 14.36
C SER A 21 14.63 1.30 14.98
N VAL A 22 13.57 1.32 14.18
CA VAL A 22 12.21 1.66 14.62
C VAL A 22 11.43 0.36 14.74
N GLY A 23 10.84 0.07 15.90
CA GLY A 23 10.11 -1.19 16.13
C GLY A 23 8.73 -1.24 15.48
N GLU A 24 7.97 -0.16 15.57
CA GLU A 24 6.65 -0.04 14.95
C GLU A 24 6.31 1.41 14.61
N MET A 25 5.43 1.58 13.62
CA MET A 25 4.86 2.86 13.25
C MET A 25 3.36 2.69 13.05
N ARG A 26 2.55 3.46 13.77
CA ARG A 26 1.09 3.47 13.64
C ARG A 26 0.62 4.76 12.98
N ILE A 27 -0.28 4.63 12.01
CA ILE A 27 -0.90 5.72 11.27
C ILE A 27 -2.41 5.62 11.49
N LYS A 28 -3.02 6.64 12.09
CA LYS A 28 -4.47 6.70 12.37
C LYS A 28 -5.25 7.22 11.17
N ALA A 29 -6.53 6.88 11.12
CA ALA A 29 -7.45 7.42 10.14
C ALA A 29 -7.46 8.96 10.19
N GLY A 30 -7.29 9.59 9.02
CA GLY A 30 -7.21 11.05 8.88
C GLY A 30 -5.82 11.65 9.09
N GLU A 31 -4.81 10.88 9.50
CA GLU A 31 -3.44 11.39 9.59
C GLU A 31 -2.78 11.50 8.22
N ILE A 32 -2.01 12.59 8.05
CA ILE A 32 -1.17 12.82 6.88
C ILE A 32 0.28 12.66 7.31
N VAL A 33 0.98 11.71 6.70
CA VAL A 33 2.36 11.36 7.05
C VAL A 33 3.29 11.66 5.87
N GLY A 34 4.33 12.45 6.13
CA GLY A 34 5.43 12.67 5.19
C GLY A 34 6.61 11.76 5.49
N ILE A 35 7.11 11.05 4.48
CA ILE A 35 8.29 10.18 4.60
C ILE A 35 9.44 10.83 3.81
N VAL A 36 10.54 11.14 4.51
CA VAL A 36 11.72 11.79 3.92
C VAL A 36 12.98 10.95 4.12
N GLY A 37 13.95 11.09 3.23
CA GLY A 37 15.23 10.39 3.30
C GLY A 37 15.96 10.34 1.96
N PRO A 38 17.25 9.97 1.94
CA PRO A 38 18.07 9.92 0.73
C PRO A 38 17.59 8.83 -0.26
N THR A 39 17.99 8.93 -1.53
CA THR A 39 17.73 7.88 -2.52
C THR A 39 18.29 6.54 -2.02
N GLY A 40 17.51 5.46 -2.15
CA GLY A 40 17.90 4.13 -1.67
C GLY A 40 17.60 3.84 -0.19
N SER A 41 17.03 4.79 0.56
CA SER A 41 16.68 4.58 1.99
C SER A 41 15.46 3.67 2.24
N GLY A 42 14.92 3.00 1.21
CA GLY A 42 13.78 2.09 1.36
C GLY A 42 12.38 2.73 1.33
N LYS A 43 12.24 4.03 1.02
CA LYS A 43 10.92 4.71 0.95
C LYS A 43 9.94 4.04 -0.01
N SER A 44 10.37 3.75 -1.24
CA SER A 44 9.52 3.08 -2.23
C SER A 44 9.17 1.66 -1.81
N THR A 45 10.10 0.96 -1.17
CA THR A 45 9.86 -0.37 -0.59
C THR A 45 8.80 -0.29 0.51
N LEU A 46 8.89 0.69 1.41
CA LEU A 46 7.89 0.91 2.47
C LEU A 46 6.49 1.16 1.89
N ILE A 47 6.38 2.03 0.86
CA ILE A 47 5.10 2.28 0.18
C ILE A 47 4.56 0.99 -0.46
N SER A 48 5.43 0.19 -1.08
CA SER A 48 5.05 -1.09 -1.69
C SER A 48 4.64 -2.15 -0.65
N ASP A 49 5.30 -2.19 0.50
CA ASP A 49 4.94 -3.07 1.62
C ASP A 49 3.53 -2.74 2.13
N ILE A 50 3.22 -1.45 2.28
CA ILE A 50 1.88 -0.96 2.66
C ILE A 50 0.85 -1.38 1.60
N GLU A 51 1.09 -1.08 0.32
CA GLU A 51 0.18 -1.38 -0.79
C GLU A 51 -0.18 -2.88 -0.90
N GLN A 52 0.78 -3.75 -0.64
CA GLN A 52 0.61 -5.19 -0.69
C GLN A 52 0.13 -5.79 0.63
N LEU A 53 0.02 -4.97 1.68
CA LEU A 53 -0.26 -5.41 3.04
C LEU A 53 0.73 -6.51 3.44
N ALA A 54 2.03 -6.21 3.40
CA ALA A 54 3.11 -7.16 3.68
C ALA A 54 2.87 -7.95 4.98
N CYS A 55 3.26 -9.23 4.99
CA CYS A 55 3.10 -10.11 6.15
C CYS A 55 4.38 -10.94 6.37
N GLY A 56 5.54 -10.26 6.35
CA GLY A 56 6.85 -10.90 6.49
C GLY A 56 7.33 -11.64 5.23
N ASP A 57 6.60 -11.51 4.12
CA ASP A 57 6.82 -12.18 2.83
C ASP A 57 7.54 -11.31 1.80
N THR A 58 7.84 -10.05 2.13
CA THR A 58 8.62 -9.14 1.28
C THR A 58 10.10 -9.13 1.71
N PRO A 59 11.04 -8.62 0.87
CA PRO A 59 12.45 -8.55 1.24
C PRO A 59 12.74 -7.79 2.52
N SER A 60 11.92 -6.78 2.85
CA SER A 60 12.02 -6.03 4.11
C SER A 60 11.50 -6.82 5.32
N ARG A 61 10.78 -7.93 5.11
CA ARG A 61 10.13 -8.73 6.15
C ARG A 61 9.19 -7.95 7.09
N ARG A 62 8.74 -6.76 6.67
CA ARG A 62 7.78 -5.97 7.44
C ARG A 62 6.41 -6.65 7.47
N LYS A 63 5.63 -6.31 8.50
CA LYS A 63 4.22 -6.71 8.59
C LYS A 63 3.33 -5.48 8.67
N ILE A 64 2.21 -5.51 7.95
CA ILE A 64 1.21 -4.46 7.94
C ILE A 64 -0.05 -5.00 8.59
N LEU A 65 -0.49 -4.35 9.67
CA LEU A 65 -1.72 -4.67 10.38
C LEU A 65 -2.78 -3.61 10.06
N ILE A 66 -4.04 -4.05 9.95
CA ILE A 66 -5.20 -3.16 9.83
C ILE A 66 -5.99 -3.30 11.13
N ASN A 67 -6.21 -2.18 11.82
CA ASN A 67 -6.89 -2.16 13.12
C ASN A 67 -6.25 -3.12 14.15
N GLY A 68 -4.94 -3.30 14.08
CA GLY A 68 -4.18 -4.20 14.96
C GLY A 68 -4.18 -5.69 14.57
N GLU A 69 -4.87 -6.09 13.51
CA GLU A 69 -4.94 -7.48 13.06
C GLU A 69 -4.21 -7.72 11.74
N GLU A 70 -3.68 -8.94 11.55
CA GLU A 70 -3.12 -9.35 10.26
C GLU A 70 -4.23 -9.42 9.21
N PRO A 71 -4.07 -8.77 8.05
CA PRO A 71 -5.11 -8.74 7.03
C PRO A 71 -5.31 -10.12 6.42
N ASP A 72 -6.58 -10.52 6.27
CA ASP A 72 -6.96 -11.78 5.64
C ASP A 72 -6.35 -11.93 4.23
N GLN A 73 -5.97 -13.16 3.87
CA GLN A 73 -5.40 -13.47 2.55
C GLN A 73 -6.32 -13.05 1.41
N THR A 74 -7.64 -13.09 1.61
CA THR A 74 -8.59 -12.62 0.58
C THR A 74 -8.45 -11.13 0.32
N LEU A 75 -8.18 -10.33 1.35
CA LEU A 75 -7.95 -8.88 1.24
C LEU A 75 -6.62 -8.56 0.52
N ARG A 76 -5.59 -9.41 0.75
CA ARG A 76 -4.26 -9.27 0.13
C ARG A 76 -4.29 -9.63 -1.37
N ARG A 77 -5.05 -10.66 -1.74
CA ARG A 77 -5.11 -11.20 -3.12
C ARG A 77 -6.15 -10.53 -4.01
N ASP A 78 -7.28 -10.09 -3.45
CA ASP A 78 -8.37 -9.52 -4.24
C ASP A 78 -8.16 -8.01 -4.46
N THR A 79 -7.70 -7.65 -5.65
CA THR A 79 -7.51 -6.25 -6.07
C THR A 79 -8.79 -5.42 -5.98
N LYS A 80 -9.99 -6.02 -6.03
CA LYS A 80 -11.27 -5.31 -5.85
C LYS A 80 -11.54 -4.98 -4.38
N LYS A 81 -11.00 -5.76 -3.45
CA LYS A 81 -11.16 -5.57 -2.00
C LYS A 81 -10.01 -4.79 -1.36
N LYS A 82 -8.87 -4.63 -2.06
CA LYS A 82 -7.78 -3.76 -1.61
C LYS A 82 -8.28 -2.34 -1.36
N ARG A 83 -8.21 -1.89 -0.11
CA ARG A 83 -8.68 -0.55 0.31
C ARG A 83 -7.61 0.54 0.18
N ILE A 84 -6.40 0.17 -0.25
CA ILE A 84 -5.30 1.09 -0.48
C ILE A 84 -5.36 1.58 -1.93
N ALA A 85 -5.16 2.88 -2.12
CA ALA A 85 -4.91 3.49 -3.41
C ALA A 85 -3.47 4.03 -3.40
N GLN A 86 -2.72 3.73 -4.45
CA GLN A 86 -1.33 4.16 -4.61
C GLN A 86 -1.22 4.91 -5.93
N LEU A 87 -0.56 6.06 -5.89
CA LEU A 87 -0.18 6.81 -7.09
C LEU A 87 1.30 6.57 -7.33
N SER A 88 1.60 5.79 -8.36
CA SER A 88 2.97 5.43 -8.71
C SER A 88 3.73 6.64 -9.26
N GLN A 89 5.00 6.75 -8.85
CA GLN A 89 5.92 7.79 -9.33
C GLN A 89 6.09 7.74 -10.85
N ASN A 90 6.11 6.54 -11.42
CA ASN A 90 6.17 6.30 -12.86
C ASN A 90 4.86 5.65 -13.31
N MET A 91 3.94 6.45 -13.85
CA MET A 91 2.73 5.90 -14.49
C MET A 91 3.09 5.39 -15.89
N ARG A 92 2.98 4.07 -16.09
CA ARG A 92 3.08 3.46 -17.42
C ARG A 92 1.68 3.40 -18.03
N PHE A 93 1.38 4.34 -18.91
CA PHE A 93 0.14 4.32 -19.68
C PHE A 93 0.22 3.21 -20.72
N LEU A 94 -0.78 2.33 -20.73
CA LEU A 94 -0.77 1.12 -21.57
C LEU A 94 -1.40 1.31 -22.96
N ALA A 95 -1.82 2.53 -23.31
CA ALA A 95 -2.29 2.88 -24.64
C ALA A 95 -2.40 4.40 -24.80
N ASP A 96 -2.47 4.87 -26.05
CA ASP A 96 -2.97 6.20 -26.39
C ASP A 96 -4.48 6.24 -26.13
N MET A 97 -4.88 6.80 -24.98
CA MET A 97 -6.28 6.95 -24.61
C MET A 97 -6.54 8.31 -23.97
N ASN A 98 -7.78 8.78 -24.06
CA ASN A 98 -8.16 10.00 -23.35
C ASN A 98 -8.24 9.75 -21.83
N VAL A 99 -8.15 10.84 -21.07
CA VAL A 99 -8.17 10.80 -19.60
C VAL A 99 -9.46 10.16 -19.07
N LEU A 100 -10.60 10.43 -19.70
CA LEU A 100 -11.89 9.89 -19.27
C LEU A 100 -11.93 8.36 -19.39
N ASP A 101 -11.47 7.81 -20.50
CA ASP A 101 -11.43 6.37 -20.77
C ASP A 101 -10.45 5.67 -19.83
N PHE A 102 -9.31 6.30 -19.55
CA PHE A 102 -8.36 5.81 -18.54
C PHE A 102 -9.00 5.71 -17.15
N LEU A 103 -9.72 6.75 -16.71
CA LEU A 103 -10.42 6.79 -15.43
C LEU A 103 -11.56 5.77 -15.39
N ARG A 104 -12.36 5.65 -16.45
CA ARG A 104 -13.42 4.66 -16.58
C ARG A 104 -12.87 3.23 -16.53
N MET A 105 -11.76 2.96 -17.20
CA MET A 105 -11.08 1.66 -17.17
C MET A 105 -10.62 1.32 -15.74
N HIS A 106 -10.02 2.27 -15.02
CA HIS A 106 -9.60 2.08 -13.62
C HIS A 106 -10.80 1.91 -12.67
N ALA A 107 -11.90 2.62 -12.89
CA ALA A 107 -13.12 2.45 -12.10
C ALA A 107 -13.72 1.04 -12.31
N LYS A 108 -13.81 0.60 -13.57
CA LYS A 108 -14.31 -0.74 -13.92
C LYS A 108 -13.46 -1.87 -13.32
N SER A 109 -12.13 -1.74 -13.32
CA SER A 109 -11.23 -2.76 -12.73
C SER A 109 -11.45 -2.93 -11.22
N ARG A 110 -11.91 -1.86 -10.54
CA ARG A 110 -12.31 -1.85 -9.12
C ARG A 110 -13.78 -2.25 -8.89
N GLY A 111 -14.50 -2.65 -9.93
CA GLY A 111 -15.91 -3.03 -9.84
C GLY A 111 -16.88 -1.88 -9.62
N LYS A 112 -16.48 -0.65 -9.98
CA LYS A 112 -17.37 0.53 -9.98
C LYS A 112 -17.96 0.69 -11.38
N ASN A 113 -19.28 0.84 -11.48
CA ASN A 113 -19.93 1.20 -12.74
C ASN A 113 -19.55 2.63 -13.09
N SER A 114 -19.01 2.82 -14.29
CA SER A 114 -18.44 4.09 -14.74
C SER A 114 -19.42 4.97 -15.52
N ASP A 115 -20.72 4.71 -15.37
CA ASP A 115 -21.82 5.37 -16.08
C ASP A 115 -22.45 6.51 -15.24
N THR A 116 -21.75 6.95 -14.21
CA THR A 116 -22.06 8.12 -13.37
C THR A 116 -20.82 9.00 -13.31
#